data_AF-A0A0K1EPY4-F1
#
_entry.id   AF-A0A0K1EPY4-F1
#
_cell.length_a   1.000
_cell.length_b   1.000
_cell.length_c   1.000
_cell.angle_alpha   90.00
_cell.angle_beta   90.00
_cell.angle_gamma   90.00
#
_symmetry.space_group_name_H-M   'P 1'
#
loop_
_entity.id
_entity.type
_entity.pdbx_description
1 polymer ?
#
loop_
_entity_poly.entity_id
_entity_poly.type
_entity_poly.pdbx_seq_one_letter_code
_entity_poly.pdbx_strand_id
1 'polypeptide(L)'
;MRGCGDVAVKQVRGERLVNKVLDTTVEELSRVGYETLSIEAVAARADVNKTTVYRRWPTKRDLVKAALERVARCQTMVPDTGDLRTDMLQHVSALRDDAESPALKSVIRMVFAADQHTELAQLAAHIRAEKELTARAMYQRAIARGELHPDTDIELVHDVLFGAIQHLVLFHPEPCPDTQLAQVIDMVLVSASSEMARRRPTLEPPPSPSMPRASRTTATPRSKKPRTSASSDVRRRPRRH
;
A
#
# COMPACT_ATOMS: atom_id res chain seq x y z
N MET A 1 -20.39 -10.11 2.07
CA MET A 1 -20.11 -10.46 0.66
C MET A 1 -21.38 -10.31 -0.16
N ARG A 2 -21.68 -9.10 -0.64
CA ARG A 2 -22.53 -8.91 -1.83
C ARG A 2 -21.58 -8.33 -2.87
N GLY A 3 -21.46 -9.03 -3.99
CA GLY A 3 -20.38 -8.87 -4.95
C GLY A 3 -20.59 -7.73 -5.94
N CYS A 4 -19.48 -7.34 -6.56
CA CYS A 4 -19.40 -6.76 -7.89
C CYS A 4 -20.51 -7.36 -8.78
N GLY A 5 -21.32 -6.50 -9.40
CA GLY A 5 -22.63 -6.78 -9.98
C GLY A 5 -22.88 -8.21 -10.47
N ASP A 6 -23.99 -8.80 -9.98
CA ASP A 6 -24.53 -10.09 -10.43
C ASP A 6 -24.93 -10.03 -11.91
N VAL A 7 -23.96 -10.18 -12.79
CA VAL A 7 -24.15 -10.95 -14.02
C VAL A 7 -23.71 -12.36 -13.66
N ALA A 8 -24.67 -13.26 -13.46
CA ALA A 8 -24.45 -14.65 -13.07
C ALA A 8 -23.65 -15.42 -14.14
N VAL A 9 -22.34 -15.20 -14.19
CA VAL A 9 -21.41 -16.01 -14.97
C VAL A 9 -21.34 -17.36 -14.28
N LYS A 10 -21.73 -18.42 -14.99
CA LYS A 10 -21.76 -19.80 -14.51
C LYS A 10 -20.33 -20.26 -14.17
N GLN A 11 -19.88 -19.99 -12.94
CA GLN A 11 -18.50 -20.25 -12.52
C GLN A 11 -18.12 -21.71 -12.72
N VAL A 12 -17.03 -21.95 -13.45
CA VAL A 12 -16.49 -23.29 -13.70
C VAL A 12 -15.96 -23.87 -12.38
N ARG A 13 -16.08 -25.18 -12.16
CA ARG A 13 -15.65 -25.86 -10.90
C ARG A 13 -14.21 -25.51 -10.48
N GLY A 14 -13.32 -25.24 -11.43
CA GLY A 14 -11.95 -24.79 -11.19
C GLY A 14 -11.84 -23.36 -10.63
N GLU A 15 -12.72 -22.44 -11.06
CA GLU A 15 -12.74 -21.06 -10.59
C GLU A 15 -13.23 -20.96 -9.15
N ARG A 16 -14.26 -21.73 -8.79
CA ARG A 16 -14.75 -21.79 -7.40
C ARG A 16 -13.66 -22.24 -6.43
N LEU A 17 -12.88 -23.24 -6.83
CA LEU A 17 -11.75 -23.73 -6.04
C LEU A 17 -10.67 -22.65 -5.87
N VAL A 18 -10.30 -21.97 -6.96
CA VAL A 18 -9.34 -20.86 -6.93
C VAL A 18 -9.81 -19.76 -5.99
N ASN A 19 -11.07 -19.34 -6.13
CA ASN A 19 -11.66 -18.31 -5.28
C ASN A 19 -11.63 -18.72 -3.81
N LYS A 20 -12.03 -19.96 -3.48
CA LYS A 20 -11.96 -20.48 -2.11
C LYS A 20 -10.55 -20.37 -1.52
N VAL A 21 -9.53 -20.76 -2.27
CA VAL A 21 -8.13 -20.72 -1.80
C VAL A 21 -7.66 -19.27 -1.59
N LEU A 22 -7.96 -18.37 -2.53
CA LEU A 22 -7.56 -16.97 -2.43
C LEU A 22 -8.28 -16.25 -1.28
N ASP A 23 -9.59 -16.46 -1.14
CA ASP A 23 -10.37 -15.87 -0.04
C ASP A 23 -9.86 -16.41 1.32
N THR A 24 -9.55 -17.71 1.39
CA THR A 24 -8.93 -18.33 2.58
C THR A 24 -7.56 -17.71 2.89
N THR A 25 -6.79 -17.37 1.85
CA THR A 25 -5.46 -16.74 1.99
C THR A 25 -5.58 -15.35 2.61
N VAL A 26 -6.53 -14.52 2.18
CA VAL A 26 -6.75 -13.17 2.72
C VAL A 26 -7.12 -13.23 4.20
N GLU A 27 -8.05 -14.14 4.54
CA GLU A 27 -8.45 -14.37 5.92
C GLU A 27 -7.29 -14.87 6.79
N GLU A 28 -6.49 -15.82 6.30
CA GLU A 28 -5.33 -16.33 7.05
C GLU A 28 -4.26 -15.24 7.20
N LEU A 29 -3.98 -14.48 6.14
CA LEU A 29 -3.08 -13.33 6.17
C LEU A 29 -3.52 -12.32 7.22
N SER A 30 -4.82 -12.00 7.27
CA SER A 30 -5.38 -11.08 8.25
C SER A 30 -5.24 -11.57 9.70
N ARG A 31 -5.14 -12.90 9.90
CA ARG A 31 -5.08 -13.55 11.21
C ARG A 31 -3.66 -13.65 11.75
N VAL A 32 -2.71 -14.08 10.92
CA VAL A 32 -1.35 -14.44 11.37
C VAL A 32 -0.24 -13.53 10.83
N GLY A 33 -0.57 -12.64 9.88
CA GLY A 33 0.40 -11.79 9.21
C GLY A 33 1.20 -12.51 8.12
N TYR A 34 1.92 -11.73 7.32
CA TYR A 34 2.66 -12.23 6.16
C TYR A 34 3.79 -13.21 6.51
N GLU A 35 4.49 -12.95 7.62
CA GLU A 35 5.65 -13.75 8.03
C GLU A 35 5.26 -15.17 8.45
N THR A 36 4.16 -15.31 9.20
CA THR A 36 3.67 -16.58 9.74
C THR A 36 2.84 -17.38 8.73
N LEU A 37 2.31 -16.73 7.69
CA LEU A 37 1.49 -17.39 6.69
C LEU A 37 2.24 -18.50 5.96
N SER A 38 1.60 -19.67 5.81
CA SER A 38 2.13 -20.81 5.05
C SER A 38 1.09 -21.36 4.07
N ILE A 39 1.55 -21.94 2.96
CA ILE A 39 0.68 -22.55 1.96
C ILE A 39 -0.04 -23.78 2.55
N GLU A 40 0.62 -24.49 3.46
CA GLU A 40 0.08 -25.64 4.19
C GLU A 40 -1.13 -25.25 5.04
N ALA A 41 -1.01 -24.18 5.83
CA ALA A 41 -2.09 -23.68 6.66
C ALA A 41 -3.29 -23.23 5.81
N VAL A 42 -3.03 -22.53 4.70
CA VAL A 42 -4.07 -22.13 3.74
C VAL A 42 -4.73 -23.35 3.11
N ALA A 43 -3.96 -24.34 2.66
CA ALA A 43 -4.50 -25.54 2.01
C ALA A 43 -5.39 -26.35 2.97
N ALA A 44 -4.94 -26.52 4.22
CA ALA A 44 -5.71 -27.19 5.27
C ALA A 44 -7.02 -26.44 5.56
N ARG A 45 -6.97 -25.12 5.72
CA ARG A 45 -8.16 -24.31 6.04
C ARG A 45 -9.13 -24.19 4.86
N ALA A 46 -8.61 -24.18 3.63
CA ALA A 46 -9.42 -24.20 2.41
C ALA A 46 -9.96 -25.60 2.09
N ASP A 47 -9.60 -26.64 2.84
CA ASP A 47 -9.96 -28.04 2.56
C ASP A 47 -9.58 -28.43 1.12
N VAL A 48 -8.33 -28.19 0.75
CA VAL A 48 -7.77 -28.52 -0.56
C VAL A 48 -6.44 -29.24 -0.43
N ASN A 49 -6.13 -30.11 -1.40
CA ASN A 49 -4.83 -30.75 -1.46
C ASN A 49 -3.73 -29.71 -1.71
N LYS A 50 -2.68 -29.73 -0.88
CA LYS A 50 -1.48 -28.88 -0.99
C LYS A 50 -0.91 -28.87 -2.41
N THR A 51 -0.78 -30.02 -3.07
CA THR A 51 -0.26 -30.13 -4.45
C THR A 51 -1.07 -29.31 -5.45
N THR A 52 -2.38 -29.17 -5.23
CA THR A 52 -3.25 -28.34 -6.07
C THR A 52 -2.94 -26.85 -5.93
N VAL A 53 -2.56 -26.40 -4.73
CA VAL A 53 -2.17 -25.02 -4.46
C VAL A 53 -0.80 -24.73 -5.05
N TYR A 54 0.21 -25.57 -4.77
CA TYR A 54 1.57 -25.41 -5.30
C TYR A 54 1.66 -25.41 -6.83
N ARG A 55 0.80 -26.20 -7.51
CA ARG A 55 0.74 -26.21 -8.97
C ARG A 55 0.34 -24.85 -9.56
N ARG A 56 -0.47 -24.07 -8.84
CA ARG A 56 -0.97 -22.75 -9.30
C ARG A 56 -0.13 -21.59 -8.76
N TRP A 57 0.29 -21.70 -7.50
CA TRP A 57 1.09 -20.71 -6.80
C TRP A 57 2.31 -21.42 -6.19
N PRO A 58 3.43 -21.48 -6.93
CA PRO A 58 4.62 -22.20 -6.49
C PRO A 58 5.22 -21.66 -5.19
N THR A 59 5.02 -20.37 -4.90
CA THR A 59 5.57 -19.69 -3.72
C THR A 59 4.50 -19.00 -2.87
N LYS A 60 4.84 -18.72 -1.60
CA LYS A 60 4.02 -17.90 -0.68
C LYS A 60 3.71 -16.54 -1.30
N ARG A 61 4.72 -15.93 -1.93
CA ARG A 61 4.61 -14.66 -2.64
C ARG A 61 3.56 -14.71 -3.74
N ASP A 62 3.59 -15.73 -4.59
CA ASP A 62 2.64 -15.89 -5.69
C ASP A 62 1.20 -16.04 -5.18
N LEU A 63 1.02 -16.81 -4.11
CA LEU A 63 -0.28 -17.02 -3.49
C LEU A 63 -0.84 -15.72 -2.89
N VAL A 64 -0.02 -15.00 -2.14
CA VAL A 64 -0.43 -13.72 -1.54
C VAL A 64 -0.66 -12.66 -2.61
N LYS A 65 0.20 -12.56 -3.63
CA LYS A 65 -0.01 -11.66 -4.78
C LYS A 65 -1.37 -11.90 -5.42
N ALA A 66 -1.68 -13.15 -5.77
CA ALA A 66 -2.95 -13.51 -6.39
C ALA A 66 -4.15 -13.23 -5.47
N ALA A 67 -3.99 -13.43 -4.16
CA ALA A 67 -5.03 -13.14 -3.18
C ALA A 67 -5.31 -11.64 -3.08
N LEU A 68 -4.27 -10.82 -2.96
CA LEU A 68 -4.38 -9.36 -2.93
C LEU A 68 -4.94 -8.81 -4.24
N GLU A 69 -4.46 -9.30 -5.39
CA GLU A 69 -4.99 -8.93 -6.71
C GLU A 69 -6.47 -9.26 -6.83
N ARG A 70 -6.90 -10.43 -6.34
CA ARG A 70 -8.30 -10.84 -6.38
C ARG A 70 -9.17 -9.91 -5.57
N VAL A 71 -8.75 -9.51 -4.39
CA VAL A 71 -9.55 -8.57 -3.62
C VAL A 71 -9.55 -7.19 -4.27
N ALA A 72 -8.44 -6.78 -4.89
CA ALA A 72 -8.39 -5.56 -5.69
C ALA A 72 -9.09 -5.68 -7.06
N ARG A 73 -9.77 -6.80 -7.40
CA ARG A 73 -10.42 -6.97 -8.71
C ARG A 73 -11.65 -6.09 -8.88
N CYS A 74 -12.38 -5.73 -7.84
CA CYS A 74 -13.54 -4.85 -8.02
C CYS A 74 -13.12 -3.44 -8.53
N GLN A 75 -11.83 -3.09 -8.38
CA GLN A 75 -11.23 -1.88 -8.95
C GLN A 75 -10.78 -2.02 -10.42
N THR A 76 -10.91 -3.20 -11.05
CA THR A 76 -10.40 -3.44 -12.42
C THR A 76 -11.35 -3.02 -13.53
N MET A 77 -12.65 -2.96 -13.28
CA MET A 77 -13.57 -2.40 -14.26
C MET A 77 -13.54 -0.89 -14.09
N VAL A 78 -12.91 -0.20 -15.04
CA VAL A 78 -12.96 1.26 -15.12
C VAL A 78 -14.33 1.62 -15.69
N PRO A 79 -15.20 2.28 -14.92
CA PRO A 79 -16.50 2.72 -15.43
C PRO A 79 -16.32 3.65 -16.62
N ASP A 80 -17.23 3.57 -17.59
CA ASP A 80 -17.28 4.46 -18.75
C ASP A 80 -18.72 4.83 -19.06
N THR A 81 -19.34 5.54 -18.12
CA THR A 81 -20.71 6.04 -18.24
C THR A 81 -20.80 7.31 -19.11
N GLY A 82 -19.65 7.92 -19.43
CA GLY A 82 -19.57 9.19 -20.15
C GLY A 82 -19.58 10.43 -19.26
N ASP A 83 -19.60 10.26 -17.93
CA ASP A 83 -19.56 11.32 -16.93
C ASP A 83 -18.52 10.97 -15.86
N LEU A 84 -17.49 11.82 -15.69
CA LEU A 84 -16.37 11.55 -14.79
C LEU A 84 -16.84 11.42 -13.34
N ARG A 85 -17.78 12.24 -12.91
CA ARG A 85 -18.29 12.22 -11.54
C ARG A 85 -18.94 10.87 -11.23
N THR A 86 -19.77 10.38 -12.13
CA THR A 86 -20.43 9.07 -12.04
C THR A 86 -19.40 7.95 -12.10
N ASP A 87 -18.42 8.03 -13.01
CA ASP A 87 -17.36 7.04 -13.13
C ASP A 87 -16.51 6.97 -11.85
N MET A 88 -16.13 8.11 -11.28
CA MET A 88 -15.41 8.21 -10.00
C MET A 88 -16.23 7.60 -8.87
N LEU A 89 -17.53 7.92 -8.78
CA LEU A 89 -18.41 7.40 -7.74
C LEU A 89 -18.52 5.88 -7.82
N GLN A 90 -18.76 5.31 -9.01
CA GLN A 90 -18.80 3.86 -9.20
C GLN A 90 -17.46 3.21 -8.83
N HIS A 91 -16.34 3.84 -9.20
CA HIS A 91 -15.01 3.33 -8.90
C HIS A 91 -14.70 3.31 -7.40
N VAL A 92 -15.00 4.39 -6.66
CA VAL A 92 -14.73 4.47 -5.22
C VAL A 92 -15.76 3.74 -4.36
N SER A 93 -16.99 3.59 -4.83
CA SER A 93 -18.01 2.78 -4.15
C SER A 93 -17.58 1.31 -4.10
N ALA A 94 -17.00 0.79 -5.18
CA ALA A 94 -16.44 -0.56 -5.19
C ALA A 94 -15.34 -0.76 -4.12
N LEU A 95 -14.47 0.24 -3.95
CA LEU A 95 -13.43 0.23 -2.89
C LEU A 95 -14.04 0.19 -1.49
N ARG A 96 -15.06 1.01 -1.23
CA ARG A 96 -15.76 1.00 0.06
C ARG A 96 -16.40 -0.36 0.32
N ASP A 97 -17.10 -0.91 -0.67
CA ASP A 97 -17.83 -2.17 -0.53
C ASP A 97 -16.86 -3.34 -0.27
N ASP A 98 -15.71 -3.36 -0.94
CA ASP A 98 -14.64 -4.34 -0.68
C ASP A 98 -14.15 -4.26 0.77
N ALA A 99 -14.00 -3.03 1.27
CA ALA A 99 -13.58 -2.80 2.64
C ALA A 99 -14.69 -3.06 3.68
N GLU A 100 -15.89 -3.49 3.31
CA GLU A 100 -16.80 -4.09 4.30
C GLU A 100 -16.24 -5.41 4.85
N SER A 101 -15.36 -6.10 4.11
CA SER A 101 -14.67 -7.31 4.58
C SER A 101 -13.71 -7.00 5.73
N PRO A 102 -13.94 -7.54 6.96
CA PRO A 102 -13.04 -7.32 8.08
C PRO A 102 -11.62 -7.85 7.82
N ALA A 103 -11.53 -8.97 7.10
CA ALA A 103 -10.25 -9.56 6.72
C ALA A 103 -9.47 -8.61 5.79
N LEU A 104 -10.14 -8.03 4.78
CA LEU A 104 -9.50 -7.08 3.87
C LEU A 104 -9.08 -5.80 4.60
N LYS A 105 -9.95 -5.22 5.44
CA LYS A 105 -9.62 -4.06 6.27
C LYS A 105 -8.36 -4.30 7.10
N SER A 106 -8.25 -5.48 7.72
CA SER A 106 -7.07 -5.87 8.49
C SER A 106 -5.81 -6.00 7.63
N VAL A 107 -5.91 -6.57 6.44
CA VAL A 107 -4.79 -6.65 5.49
C VAL A 107 -4.35 -5.27 5.02
N ILE A 108 -5.28 -4.37 4.68
CA ILE A 108 -4.95 -3.00 4.28
C ILE A 108 -4.24 -2.27 5.43
N ARG A 109 -4.76 -2.35 6.66
CA ARG A 109 -4.11 -1.76 7.84
C ARG A 109 -2.72 -2.34 8.08
N MET A 110 -2.53 -3.64 7.85
CA MET A 110 -1.23 -4.30 7.95
C MET A 110 -0.23 -3.77 6.92
N VAL A 111 -0.68 -3.56 5.68
CA VAL A 111 0.16 -2.93 4.63
C VAL A 111 0.57 -1.51 5.05
N PHE A 112 -0.34 -0.72 5.62
CA PHE A 112 -0.03 0.63 6.12
C PHE A 112 0.95 0.66 7.29
N ALA A 113 0.89 -0.35 8.16
CA ALA A 113 1.78 -0.48 9.31
C ALA A 113 3.14 -1.10 8.96
N ALA A 114 3.26 -1.75 7.80
CA ALA A 114 4.48 -2.43 7.39
C ALA A 114 5.56 -1.44 6.94
N ASP A 115 6.82 -1.78 7.21
CA ASP A 115 7.96 -1.07 6.61
C ASP A 115 7.93 -1.23 5.08
N GLN A 116 8.27 -0.16 4.35
CA GLN A 116 8.17 -0.11 2.89
C GLN A 116 9.06 -1.15 2.19
N HIS A 117 10.10 -1.64 2.87
CA HIS A 117 11.00 -2.66 2.34
C HIS A 117 10.49 -4.09 2.56
N THR A 118 9.40 -4.28 3.31
CA THR A 118 8.80 -5.61 3.49
C THR A 118 8.21 -6.14 2.18
N GLU A 119 8.18 -7.46 2.08
CA GLU A 119 7.67 -8.14 0.88
C GLU A 119 6.18 -7.82 0.64
N LEU A 120 5.40 -7.74 1.72
CA LEU A 120 3.99 -7.38 1.68
C LEU A 120 3.78 -5.95 1.17
N ALA A 121 4.57 -4.98 1.66
CA ALA A 121 4.47 -3.59 1.21
C ALA A 121 4.81 -3.45 -0.28
N GLN A 122 5.85 -4.15 -0.75
CA GLN A 122 6.22 -4.15 -2.17
C GLN A 122 5.13 -4.76 -3.06
N LEU A 123 4.52 -5.88 -2.63
CA LEU A 123 3.40 -6.49 -3.36
C LEU A 123 2.20 -5.53 -3.44
N ALA A 124 1.84 -4.89 -2.32
CA ALA A 124 0.73 -3.95 -2.29
C ALA A 124 0.99 -2.71 -3.14
N ALA A 125 2.22 -2.17 -3.13
CA ALA A 125 2.62 -1.04 -3.97
C ALA A 125 2.54 -1.38 -5.46
N HIS A 126 3.01 -2.56 -5.86
CA HIS A 126 2.92 -3.02 -7.24
C HIS A 126 1.46 -3.15 -7.71
N ILE A 127 0.60 -3.77 -6.90
CA ILE A 127 -0.83 -3.89 -7.20
C ILE A 127 -1.47 -2.51 -7.32
N ARG A 128 -1.14 -1.57 -6.43
CA ARG A 128 -1.65 -0.20 -6.47
C ARG A 128 -1.27 0.51 -7.78
N ALA A 129 -0.01 0.45 -8.18
CA ALA A 129 0.47 1.05 -9.41
C ALA A 129 -0.25 0.50 -10.67
N GLU A 130 -0.53 -0.81 -10.70
CA GLU A 130 -1.32 -1.41 -11.79
C GLU A 130 -2.77 -0.88 -11.83
N LYS A 131 -3.39 -0.65 -10.66
CA LYS A 131 -4.74 -0.07 -10.58
C LYS A 131 -4.77 1.40 -10.95
N GLU A 132 -3.78 2.18 -10.52
CA GLU A 132 -3.64 3.59 -10.91
C GLU A 132 -3.52 3.73 -12.44
N LEU A 133 -2.70 2.88 -13.07
CA LEU A 133 -2.58 2.85 -14.54
C LEU A 133 -3.91 2.53 -15.23
N THR A 134 -4.71 1.65 -14.62
CA THR A 134 -6.03 1.28 -15.13
C THR A 134 -7.01 2.45 -14.96
N ALA A 135 -7.07 3.07 -13.77
CA ALA A 135 -7.92 4.21 -13.47
C ALA A 135 -7.58 5.46 -14.30
N ARG A 136 -6.32 5.63 -14.73
CA ARG A 136 -5.87 6.72 -15.62
C ARG A 136 -6.71 6.83 -16.90
N ALA A 137 -7.22 5.71 -17.43
CA ALA A 137 -8.08 5.73 -18.61
C ALA A 137 -9.37 6.55 -18.39
N MET A 138 -9.95 6.51 -17.19
CA MET A 138 -11.15 7.29 -16.82
C MET A 138 -10.89 8.80 -16.94
N TYR A 139 -9.80 9.27 -16.32
CA TYR A 139 -9.43 10.69 -16.35
C TYR A 139 -9.05 11.15 -17.76
N GLN A 140 -8.36 10.31 -18.54
CA GLN A 140 -8.03 10.63 -19.93
C GLN A 140 -9.28 10.82 -20.80
N ARG A 141 -10.31 9.97 -20.62
CA ARG A 141 -11.59 10.15 -21.32
C ARG A 141 -12.29 11.44 -20.89
N ALA A 142 -12.26 11.78 -19.61
CA ALA A 142 -12.82 13.03 -19.10
C ALA A 142 -12.13 14.27 -19.68
N ILE A 143 -10.79 14.25 -19.81
CA ILE A 143 -10.04 15.31 -20.51
C ILE A 143 -10.48 15.40 -21.97
N ALA A 144 -10.60 14.27 -22.67
CA ALA A 144 -11.03 14.25 -24.08
C ALA A 144 -12.45 14.81 -24.28
N ARG A 145 -13.33 14.67 -23.29
CA ARG A 145 -14.69 15.24 -23.27
C ARG A 145 -14.74 16.70 -22.80
N GLY A 146 -13.63 17.25 -22.31
CA GLY A 146 -13.54 18.62 -21.78
C GLY A 146 -14.08 18.78 -20.36
N GLU A 147 -14.30 17.69 -19.61
CA GLU A 147 -14.71 17.72 -18.20
C GLU A 147 -13.55 18.06 -17.26
N LEU A 148 -12.32 17.77 -17.68
CA LEU A 148 -11.09 18.15 -16.99
C LEU A 148 -10.20 18.98 -17.91
N HIS A 149 -9.39 19.85 -17.31
CA HIS A 149 -8.39 20.61 -18.04
C HIS A 149 -7.26 19.67 -18.53
N PRO A 150 -6.69 19.88 -19.73
CA PRO A 150 -5.59 19.04 -20.23
C PRO A 150 -4.36 19.01 -19.31
N ASP A 151 -4.11 20.10 -18.58
CA ASP A 151 -2.98 20.22 -17.64
C ASP A 151 -3.31 19.73 -16.22
N THR A 152 -4.46 19.10 -15.99
CA THR A 152 -4.79 18.52 -14.68
C THR A 152 -3.79 17.42 -14.32
N ASP A 153 -3.21 17.50 -13.13
CA ASP A 153 -2.37 16.44 -12.55
C ASP A 153 -3.28 15.29 -12.08
N ILE A 154 -3.55 14.34 -12.98
CA ILE A 154 -4.54 13.27 -12.75
C ILE A 154 -4.08 12.30 -11.66
N GLU A 155 -2.77 12.13 -11.49
CA GLU A 155 -2.14 11.33 -10.45
C GLU A 155 -2.41 11.95 -9.08
N LEU A 156 -2.16 13.25 -8.92
CA LEU A 156 -2.47 13.95 -7.68
C LEU A 156 -3.97 13.94 -7.37
N VAL A 157 -4.82 14.14 -8.37
CA VAL A 157 -6.28 14.05 -8.21
C VAL A 157 -6.70 12.67 -7.73
N HIS A 158 -6.12 11.62 -8.31
CA HIS A 158 -6.37 10.24 -7.91
C HIS A 158 -5.89 9.98 -6.47
N ASP A 159 -4.67 10.38 -6.13
CA ASP A 159 -4.09 10.20 -4.80
C ASP A 159 -4.90 10.89 -3.71
N VAL A 160 -5.32 12.14 -3.94
CA VAL A 160 -6.14 12.90 -3.00
C VAL A 160 -7.50 12.24 -2.79
N LEU A 161 -8.18 11.85 -3.88
CA LEU A 161 -9.44 11.13 -3.79
C LEU A 161 -9.26 9.82 -3.02
N PHE A 162 -8.31 9.00 -3.43
CA PHE A 162 -8.10 7.67 -2.89
C PHE A 162 -7.70 7.71 -1.42
N GLY A 163 -6.81 8.64 -1.04
CA GLY A 163 -6.43 8.87 0.34
C GLY A 163 -7.60 9.29 1.22
N ALA A 164 -8.46 10.19 0.73
CA ALA A 164 -9.67 10.59 1.45
C ALA A 164 -10.65 9.42 1.62
N ILE A 165 -10.92 8.65 0.56
CA ILE A 165 -11.83 7.49 0.66
C ILE A 165 -11.26 6.41 1.57
N GLN A 166 -9.97 6.10 1.47
CA GLN A 166 -9.32 5.16 2.39
C GLN A 166 -9.41 5.63 3.84
N HIS A 167 -9.26 6.93 4.10
CA HIS A 167 -9.45 7.47 5.45
C HIS A 167 -10.87 7.19 5.96
N LEU A 168 -11.88 7.55 5.17
CA LEU A 168 -13.29 7.36 5.49
C LEU A 168 -13.65 5.90 5.74
N VAL A 169 -13.07 5.00 4.95
CA VAL A 169 -13.40 3.58 4.95
C VAL A 169 -12.64 2.79 6.03
N LEU A 170 -11.39 3.17 6.34
CA LEU A 170 -10.53 2.40 7.25
C LEU A 170 -10.58 2.89 8.69
N PHE A 171 -10.87 4.16 8.93
CA PHE A 171 -10.76 4.78 10.26
C PHE A 171 -12.10 5.11 10.90
N HIS A 172 -13.21 5.06 10.15
CA HIS A 172 -14.54 5.22 10.72
C HIS A 172 -15.19 3.86 11.05
N PRO A 173 -15.95 3.79 12.15
CA PRO A 173 -16.65 2.56 12.54
C PRO A 173 -17.85 2.25 11.63
N GLU A 174 -18.56 3.28 11.19
CA GLU A 174 -19.75 3.16 10.33
C GLU A 174 -19.37 3.14 8.85
N PRO A 175 -20.09 2.37 8.01
CA PRO A 175 -19.91 2.41 6.56
C PRO A 175 -20.11 3.82 6.00
N CYS A 176 -19.22 4.25 5.10
CA CYS A 176 -19.31 5.55 4.45
C CYS A 176 -20.49 5.56 3.45
N PRO A 177 -21.53 6.41 3.63
CA PRO A 177 -22.66 6.44 2.71
C PRO A 177 -22.26 7.02 1.35
N ASP A 178 -22.98 6.64 0.28
CA ASP A 178 -22.77 7.17 -1.08
C ASP A 178 -22.78 8.70 -1.13
N THR A 179 -23.61 9.34 -0.30
CA THR A 179 -23.70 10.81 -0.20
C THR A 179 -22.38 11.43 0.24
N GLN A 180 -21.64 10.79 1.15
CA GLN A 180 -20.37 11.29 1.63
C GLN A 180 -19.25 11.05 0.60
N LEU A 181 -19.27 9.91 -0.11
CA LEU A 181 -18.35 9.68 -1.23
C LEU A 181 -18.55 10.72 -2.33
N ALA A 182 -19.81 11.00 -2.69
CA ALA A 182 -20.18 12.00 -3.66
C ALA A 182 -19.68 13.41 -3.27
N GLN A 183 -19.82 13.79 -2.00
CA GLN A 183 -19.30 15.07 -1.49
C GLN A 183 -17.78 15.18 -1.63
N VAL A 184 -17.02 14.11 -1.35
CA VAL A 184 -15.56 14.10 -1.53
C VAL A 184 -15.19 14.26 -3.00
N ILE A 185 -15.88 13.55 -3.89
CA ILE A 185 -15.69 13.68 -5.34
C ILE A 185 -15.96 15.11 -5.80
N ASP A 186 -17.06 15.71 -5.34
CA ASP A 186 -17.42 17.09 -5.69
C ASP A 186 -16.35 18.09 -5.24
N MET A 187 -15.80 17.93 -4.03
CA MET A 187 -14.69 18.76 -3.54
C MET A 187 -13.43 18.62 -4.41
N VAL A 188 -13.09 17.40 -4.81
CA VAL A 188 -11.92 17.12 -5.66
C VAL A 188 -12.12 17.71 -7.06
N LEU A 189 -13.30 17.53 -7.66
CA LEU A 189 -13.60 18.03 -9.01
C LEU A 189 -13.66 19.56 -9.08
N VAL A 190 -14.22 20.22 -8.07
CA VAL A 190 -14.22 21.69 -7.97
C VAL A 190 -12.79 22.21 -7.90
N SER A 191 -11.93 21.58 -7.09
CA SER A 191 -10.52 21.95 -6.98
C SER A 191 -9.76 21.71 -8.28
N ALA A 192 -9.94 20.55 -8.92
CA ALA A 192 -9.30 20.20 -10.19
C ALA A 192 -9.72 21.13 -11.35
N SER A 193 -10.92 21.69 -11.30
CA SER A 193 -11.45 22.63 -12.30
C SER A 193 -11.02 24.08 -12.04
N SER A 194 -10.50 24.38 -10.84
CA SER A 194 -10.21 25.75 -10.40
C SER A 194 -8.87 26.29 -10.94
N GLU A 195 -8.86 27.58 -11.27
CA GLU A 195 -7.66 28.36 -11.66
C GLU A 195 -6.49 28.24 -10.65
N MET A 196 -6.84 28.07 -9.37
CA MET A 196 -5.87 27.96 -8.28
C MET A 196 -5.05 26.66 -8.35
N ALA A 197 -5.64 25.55 -8.80
CA ALA A 197 -4.95 24.27 -8.96
C ALA A 197 -3.97 24.28 -10.15
N ARG A 198 -4.18 25.18 -11.14
CA ARG A 198 -3.25 25.41 -12.27
C ARG A 198 -1.95 26.09 -11.84
N ARG A 199 -1.94 26.77 -10.68
CA ARG A 199 -0.72 27.36 -10.13
C ARG A 199 0.09 26.28 -9.44
N ARG A 200 0.95 25.58 -10.18
CA ARG A 200 1.98 24.71 -9.58
C ARG A 200 2.80 25.58 -8.62
N PRO A 201 2.79 25.36 -7.29
CA PRO A 201 3.68 26.09 -6.43
C PRO A 201 5.09 25.69 -6.83
N THR A 202 5.89 26.64 -7.31
CA THR A 202 7.34 26.47 -7.45
C THR A 202 7.90 26.41 -6.04
N LEU A 203 7.76 25.26 -5.39
CA LEU A 203 8.51 24.98 -4.18
C LEU A 203 9.94 24.76 -4.64
N GLU A 204 10.78 25.78 -4.48
CA GLU A 204 12.23 25.59 -4.57
C GLU A 204 12.60 24.39 -3.68
N PRO A 205 13.42 23.45 -4.17
CA PRO A 205 13.86 22.34 -3.35
C PRO A 205 14.51 22.89 -2.07
N PRO A 206 14.28 22.27 -0.90
CA PRO A 206 14.88 22.73 0.34
C PRO A 206 16.40 22.83 0.14
N PRO A 207 17.07 23.90 0.61
CA PRO A 207 18.50 24.04 0.47
C PRO A 207 19.17 22.78 1.01
N SER A 208 20.05 22.19 0.20
CA SER A 208 20.77 20.97 0.57
C SER A 208 21.35 21.15 1.97
N PRO A 209 21.24 20.15 2.86
CA PRO A 209 21.76 20.28 4.21
C PRO A 209 23.25 20.63 4.13
N SER A 210 23.58 21.84 4.55
CA SER A 210 24.94 22.31 4.65
C SER A 210 25.66 21.38 5.63
N MET A 211 26.57 20.56 5.10
CA MET A 211 27.40 19.71 5.96
C MET A 211 28.08 20.61 7.00
N PRO A 212 27.98 20.29 8.29
CA PRO A 212 28.72 21.05 9.29
C PRO A 212 30.20 20.93 8.95
N ARG A 213 30.81 22.08 8.66
CA ARG A 213 32.24 22.26 8.45
C ARG A 213 32.96 21.53 9.58
N ALA A 214 33.73 20.49 9.26
CA ALA A 214 34.49 19.74 10.25
C ALA A 214 35.28 20.71 11.14
N SER A 215 34.85 20.80 12.40
CA SER A 215 35.53 21.58 13.44
C SER A 215 36.93 21.00 13.56
N ARG A 216 37.94 21.76 13.11
CA ARG A 216 39.34 21.45 13.42
C ARG A 216 39.47 21.50 14.94
N THR A 217 39.57 20.33 15.58
CA THR A 217 39.97 20.21 16.97
C THR A 217 41.40 20.73 17.09
N THR A 218 41.56 21.99 17.50
CA THR A 218 42.80 22.50 18.05
C THR A 218 43.02 21.83 19.40
N ALA A 219 44.00 20.93 19.47
CA ALA A 219 44.48 20.36 20.71
C ALA A 219 45.14 21.47 21.56
N THR A 220 44.64 21.68 22.78
CA THR A 220 45.24 22.53 23.81
C THR A 220 45.98 21.63 24.81
N PRO A 221 47.19 22.00 25.29
CA PRO A 221 48.14 21.05 25.84
C PRO A 221 47.89 20.73 27.33
N ARG A 222 48.15 19.46 27.68
CA ARG A 222 48.00 18.90 29.02
C ARG A 222 49.14 19.36 29.94
N SER A 223 48.79 19.99 31.05
CA SER A 223 49.74 20.42 32.09
C SER A 223 50.33 19.24 32.85
N LYS A 224 51.65 19.29 33.06
CA LYS A 224 52.44 18.38 33.90
C LYS A 224 52.21 18.71 35.39
N LYS A 225 51.96 17.69 36.21
CA LYS A 225 52.33 17.69 37.64
C LYS A 225 53.24 16.47 37.89
N PRO A 226 54.35 16.63 38.64
CA PRO A 226 55.25 15.53 38.94
C PRO A 226 54.88 14.89 40.29
N ARG A 227 54.97 13.56 40.37
CA ARG A 227 55.30 12.85 41.62
C ARG A 227 56.28 11.74 41.32
N THR A 228 57.29 11.75 42.16
CA THR A 228 58.58 11.05 42.17
C THR A 228 58.46 9.58 42.58
N SER A 229 59.45 8.79 42.12
CA SER A 229 60.15 7.66 42.78
C SER A 229 59.30 6.55 43.42
N ALA A 230 59.61 5.28 43.39
CA ALA A 230 60.61 4.35 42.87
C ALA A 230 59.91 2.98 43.09
N SER A 231 60.32 1.79 42.68
CA SER A 231 61.59 1.15 42.43
C SER A 231 61.22 -0.26 41.92
N SER A 232 62.12 -0.89 41.16
CA SER A 232 62.44 -2.34 41.15
C SER A 232 61.31 -3.35 41.46
N ASP A 233 61.04 -4.39 40.68
CA ASP A 233 62.01 -5.39 40.23
C ASP A 233 61.22 -6.44 39.42
N VAL A 234 61.66 -6.80 38.21
CA VAL A 234 62.35 -8.06 37.89
C VAL A 234 61.45 -9.30 37.73
N ARG A 235 61.40 -9.76 36.46
CA ARG A 235 61.32 -11.16 35.97
C ARG A 235 60.03 -11.92 36.35
N ARG A 236 59.48 -12.86 35.58
CA ARG A 236 59.97 -13.77 34.53
C ARG A 236 58.71 -14.32 33.83
N ARG A 237 58.82 -14.63 32.53
CA ARG A 237 57.84 -15.40 31.72
C ARG A 237 57.68 -16.87 32.25
N PRO A 238 57.09 -17.82 31.49
CA PRO A 238 55.67 -18.06 31.13
C PRO A 238 55.23 -19.54 31.39
N ARG A 239 54.03 -19.91 30.90
CA ARG A 239 53.52 -21.24 30.46
C ARG A 239 52.45 -21.95 31.33
N ARG A 240 51.38 -22.36 30.60
CA ARG A 240 50.60 -23.62 30.58
C ARG A 240 50.08 -24.13 31.94
N HIS A 241 48.81 -24.50 32.09
CA HIS A 241 47.96 -25.34 31.23
C HIS A 241 46.53 -24.81 31.09
#